data_AF-A0A1I7YM85-F1
#
_entry.id   AF-A0A1I7YM85-F1
#
_cell.length_a   1.000
_cell.length_b   1.000
_cell.length_c   1.000
_cell.angle_alpha   90.00
_cell.angle_beta   90.00
_cell.angle_gamma   90.00
#
_symmetry.space_group_name_H-M   'P 1'
#
loop_
_entity.id
_entity.type
_entity.pdbx_description
1 polymer ?
#
loop_
_entity_poly.entity_id
_entity_poly.type
_entity_poly.pdbx_seq_one_letter_code
_entity_poly.pdbx_strand_id
1 'polypeptide(L)'
;MDYPPTTPENVFFQLPHVFKPLQSLNAVILVICLGSATGVSGNGVVWFVVVASLIISVFATVLFALKIHDSVLHSLTGGSLPWELLEMIYSFVLSVLNALSMWLAFGFVGRVHEGDYYGGYVAAGIFLIIQSILYLVPTILIYNKIQVNRRSEYNDPNPYAEGGYQTA
;
A
#
# COMPACT_ATOMS: atom_id res chain seq x y z
N MET A 1 23.90 -36.65 -2.27
CA MET A 1 23.70 -35.27 -1.78
C MET A 1 22.65 -34.66 -2.68
N ASP A 2 21.38 -34.77 -2.26
CA ASP A 2 20.28 -34.11 -2.94
C ASP A 2 20.33 -32.63 -2.61
N TYR A 3 20.56 -31.80 -3.62
CA TYR A 3 20.31 -30.37 -3.50
C TYR A 3 18.81 -30.18 -3.25
N PRO A 4 18.36 -29.40 -2.25
CA PRO A 4 16.96 -29.05 -2.17
C PRO A 4 16.59 -28.30 -3.46
N PRO A 5 15.42 -28.57 -4.07
CA PRO A 5 14.99 -27.85 -5.24
C PRO A 5 14.91 -26.36 -4.89
N THR A 6 15.69 -25.53 -5.57
CA THR A 6 15.53 -24.08 -5.57
C THR A 6 14.17 -23.80 -6.22
N THR A 7 13.11 -23.77 -5.40
CA THR A 7 11.87 -23.13 -5.79
C THR A 7 12.24 -21.77 -6.39
N PRO A 8 11.77 -21.42 -7.60
CA PRO A 8 12.01 -20.09 -8.14
C PRO A 8 11.44 -19.11 -7.14
N GLU A 9 12.32 -18.49 -6.36
CA GLU A 9 11.92 -17.46 -5.40
C GLU A 9 11.20 -16.42 -6.23
N ASN A 10 9.91 -16.24 -5.94
CA ASN A 10 9.06 -15.37 -6.72
C ASN A 10 9.62 -13.94 -6.62
N VAL A 11 10.47 -13.57 -7.59
CA VAL A 11 11.16 -12.28 -7.70
C VAL A 11 10.18 -11.11 -7.58
N PHE A 12 8.92 -11.35 -7.97
CA PHE A 12 7.80 -10.43 -7.84
C PHE A 12 7.47 -10.05 -6.38
N PHE A 13 7.60 -10.98 -5.43
CA PHE A 13 7.41 -10.70 -4.00
C PHE A 13 8.66 -10.13 -3.32
N GLN A 14 9.83 -10.20 -3.97
CA GLN A 14 11.08 -9.59 -3.48
C GLN A 14 11.20 -8.11 -3.85
N LEU A 15 10.40 -7.60 -4.78
CA LEU A 15 10.44 -6.21 -5.24
C LEU A 15 9.16 -5.47 -4.79
N PRO A 16 9.08 -4.98 -3.54
CA PRO A 16 7.93 -4.22 -3.04
C PRO A 16 7.63 -2.96 -3.86
N HIS A 17 8.59 -2.52 -4.67
CA HIS A 17 8.52 -1.35 -5.51
C HIS A 17 7.59 -1.48 -6.73
N VAL A 18 7.37 -2.70 -7.24
CA VAL A 18 6.47 -2.95 -8.39
C VAL A 18 5.01 -2.67 -8.01
N PHE A 19 4.68 -2.74 -6.73
CA PHE A 19 3.33 -2.46 -6.24
C PHE A 19 2.95 -0.98 -6.37
N LYS A 20 3.89 -0.03 -6.38
CA LYS A 20 3.57 1.41 -6.41
C LYS A 20 2.95 1.87 -7.74
N PRO A 21 3.53 1.53 -8.92
CA PRO A 21 2.86 1.77 -10.21
C PRO A 21 1.53 1.03 -10.35
N LEU A 22 1.43 -0.21 -9.84
CA LEU A 22 0.19 -0.99 -9.88
C LEU A 22 -0.92 -0.37 -9.02
N GLN A 23 -0.58 0.10 -7.81
CA GLN A 23 -1.50 0.84 -6.92
C GLN A 23 -2.02 2.10 -7.62
N SER A 24 -1.15 2.83 -8.34
CA SER A 24 -1.51 4.05 -9.06
C SER A 24 -2.43 3.75 -10.24
N LEU A 25 -2.09 2.73 -11.05
CA LEU A 25 -2.91 2.31 -12.19
C LEU A 25 -4.30 1.87 -11.74
N ASN A 26 -4.37 1.03 -10.69
CA ASN A 26 -5.63 0.55 -10.16
C ASN A 26 -6.47 1.67 -9.53
N ALA A 27 -5.83 2.67 -8.88
CA ALA A 27 -6.52 3.86 -8.39
C ALA A 27 -7.13 4.71 -9.52
N VAL A 28 -6.47 4.81 -10.68
CA VAL A 28 -7.05 5.50 -11.86
C VAL A 28 -8.28 4.75 -12.37
N ILE A 29 -8.20 3.42 -12.48
CA ILE A 29 -9.33 2.59 -12.89
C ILE A 29 -10.51 2.78 -11.91
N LEU A 30 -10.23 2.84 -10.60
CA LEU A 30 -11.24 3.09 -9.58
C LEU A 30 -11.96 4.43 -9.76
N VAL A 31 -11.23 5.50 -10.06
CA VAL A 31 -11.83 6.82 -10.35
C VAL A 31 -12.76 6.74 -11.55
N ILE A 32 -12.39 5.99 -12.61
CA ILE A 32 -13.22 5.82 -13.81
C ILE A 32 -14.48 4.98 -13.48
N CYS A 33 -14.33 3.88 -12.76
CA CYS A 33 -15.45 3.03 -12.35
C CYS A 33 -16.44 3.78 -11.45
N LEU A 34 -15.95 4.55 -10.47
CA LEU A 34 -16.80 5.32 -9.58
C LEU A 34 -17.40 6.54 -10.27
N GLY A 35 -16.65 7.20 -11.16
CA GLY A 35 -17.11 8.34 -11.95
C GLY A 35 -18.17 7.99 -12.99
N SER A 36 -18.22 6.73 -13.44
CA SER A 36 -19.24 6.22 -14.35
C SER A 36 -20.50 5.71 -13.65
N ALA A 37 -20.51 5.66 -12.32
CA ALA A 37 -21.67 5.24 -11.55
C ALA A 37 -22.67 6.40 -11.35
N THR A 38 -23.96 6.08 -11.29
CA THR A 38 -24.98 7.09 -10.98
C THR A 38 -24.74 7.71 -9.59
N GLY A 39 -24.90 9.04 -9.49
CA GLY A 39 -24.72 9.75 -8.22
C GLY A 39 -25.72 9.33 -7.16
N VAL A 40 -25.24 8.71 -6.08
CA VAL A 40 -26.06 8.32 -4.92
C VAL A 40 -25.68 9.20 -3.73
N SER A 41 -26.68 9.72 -3.01
CA SER A 41 -26.45 10.52 -1.81
C SER A 41 -25.69 9.70 -0.75
N GLY A 42 -24.56 10.24 -0.27
CA GLY A 42 -23.70 9.59 0.71
C GLY A 42 -22.48 8.88 0.14
N ASN A 43 -22.27 8.89 -1.18
CA ASN A 43 -21.08 8.30 -1.82
C ASN A 43 -19.77 9.07 -1.54
N GLY A 44 -19.83 10.22 -0.85
CA GLY A 44 -18.69 11.10 -0.60
C GLY A 44 -17.53 10.42 0.13
N VAL A 45 -17.80 9.47 1.03
CA VAL A 45 -16.74 8.73 1.74
C VAL A 45 -15.94 7.84 0.78
N VAL A 46 -16.61 7.16 -0.14
CA VAL A 46 -15.93 6.29 -1.14
C VAL A 46 -15.09 7.14 -2.09
N TRP A 47 -15.63 8.28 -2.53
CA TRP A 47 -14.89 9.26 -3.33
C TRP A 47 -13.64 9.78 -2.62
N PHE A 48 -13.77 10.15 -1.35
CA PHE A 48 -12.65 10.61 -0.55
C PHE A 48 -11.55 9.56 -0.46
N VAL A 49 -11.90 8.30 -0.17
CA VAL A 49 -10.91 7.21 -0.06
C VAL A 49 -10.24 6.92 -1.40
N VAL A 50 -11.00 6.87 -2.50
CA VAL A 50 -10.45 6.64 -3.85
C VAL A 50 -9.48 7.75 -4.25
N VAL A 51 -9.87 9.01 -4.08
CA VAL A 51 -9.02 10.17 -4.40
C VAL A 51 -7.77 10.22 -3.51
N ALA A 52 -7.93 9.99 -2.20
CA ALA A 52 -6.79 9.94 -1.29
C ALA A 52 -5.80 8.82 -1.67
N SER A 53 -6.32 7.64 -2.02
CA SER A 53 -5.49 6.51 -2.47
C SER A 53 -4.75 6.82 -3.78
N LEU A 54 -5.39 7.54 -4.70
CA LEU A 54 -4.77 7.99 -5.95
C LEU A 54 -3.62 8.96 -5.67
N ILE A 55 -3.85 10.00 -4.86
CA ILE A 55 -2.83 11.00 -4.53
C ILE A 55 -1.62 10.33 -3.88
N ILE A 56 -1.86 9.48 -2.88
CA ILE A 56 -0.79 8.82 -2.12
C ILE A 56 -0.02 7.84 -3.02
N SER A 57 -0.69 7.04 -3.85
CA SER A 57 -0.03 6.09 -4.76
C SER A 57 0.80 6.79 -5.84
N VAL A 58 0.27 7.86 -6.45
CA VAL A 58 1.00 8.66 -7.43
C VAL A 58 2.22 9.33 -6.78
N PHE A 59 2.03 9.94 -5.61
CA PHE A 59 3.13 10.58 -4.86
C PHE A 59 4.24 9.57 -4.52
N ALA A 60 3.87 8.41 -3.96
CA ALA A 60 4.83 7.34 -3.65
C ALA A 60 5.55 6.82 -4.91
N THR A 61 4.84 6.71 -6.04
CA THR A 61 5.42 6.30 -7.32
C THR A 61 6.43 7.32 -7.84
N VAL A 62 6.11 8.60 -7.78
CA VAL A 62 7.01 9.69 -8.21
C VAL A 62 8.25 9.77 -7.32
N LEU A 63 8.08 9.74 -6.00
CA LEU A 63 9.21 9.76 -5.06
C LEU A 63 10.17 8.58 -5.28
N PHE A 64 9.61 7.40 -5.59
CA PHE A 64 10.40 6.23 -5.89
C PHE A 64 11.09 6.33 -7.25
N ALA A 65 10.39 6.81 -8.29
CA ALA A 65 10.95 7.01 -9.62
C ALA A 65 12.12 8.00 -9.61
N LEU A 66 12.03 9.04 -8.77
CA LEU A 66 13.09 10.05 -8.59
C LEU A 66 14.20 9.61 -7.62
N LYS A 67 14.03 8.49 -6.90
CA LYS A 67 14.96 7.99 -5.88
C LYS A 67 15.28 9.02 -4.77
N ILE A 68 14.34 9.90 -4.42
CA ILE A 68 14.50 10.95 -3.40
C ILE A 68 13.71 10.69 -2.10
N HIS A 69 13.11 9.51 -1.97
CA HIS A 69 12.21 9.17 -0.86
C HIS A 69 12.88 9.34 0.52
N ASP A 70 14.13 8.91 0.68
CA ASP A 70 14.87 9.04 1.94
C ASP A 70 15.22 10.50 2.26
N SER A 71 15.63 11.29 1.26
CA SER A 71 15.97 12.70 1.44
C SER A 71 14.75 13.55 1.83
N VAL A 72 13.61 13.30 1.17
CA VAL A 72 12.34 13.97 1.49
C VAL A 72 11.90 13.62 2.91
N LEU A 73 11.96 12.34 3.28
CA LEU A 73 11.55 11.92 4.61
C LEU A 73 12.47 12.46 5.70
N HIS A 74 13.79 12.41 5.50
CA HIS A 74 14.75 12.99 6.42
C HIS A 74 14.48 14.49 6.62
N SER A 75 14.13 15.21 5.56
CA SER A 75 13.82 16.64 5.64
C SER A 75 12.54 16.93 6.44
N LEU A 76 11.55 16.02 6.38
CA LEU A 76 10.26 16.18 7.06
C LEU A 76 10.29 15.73 8.53
N THR A 77 11.02 14.66 8.83
CA THR A 77 10.99 14.00 10.15
C THR A 77 12.27 14.22 10.96
N GLY A 78 13.24 14.94 10.40
CA GLY A 78 14.57 15.11 11.01
C GLY A 78 15.34 13.80 11.12
N GLY A 79 15.01 12.80 10.30
CA GLY A 79 15.61 11.46 10.34
C GLY A 79 15.03 10.54 11.43
N SER A 80 13.98 10.96 12.15
CA SER A 80 13.39 10.16 13.24
C SER A 80 12.61 8.93 12.79
N LEU A 81 12.18 8.89 11.52
CA LEU A 81 11.27 7.86 11.02
C LEU A 81 11.80 7.30 9.70
N PRO A 82 12.04 5.97 9.60
CA PRO A 82 12.50 5.34 8.36
C PRO A 82 11.36 5.22 7.33
N TRP A 83 11.69 5.28 6.04
CA TRP A 83 10.70 5.26 4.96
C TRP A 83 9.80 4.03 5.00
N GLU A 84 10.36 2.87 5.34
CA GLU A 84 9.59 1.63 5.45
C GLU A 84 8.49 1.70 6.52
N LEU A 85 8.73 2.39 7.64
CA LEU A 85 7.73 2.50 8.70
C LEU A 85 6.57 3.42 8.26
N LEU A 86 6.87 4.54 7.60
CA LEU A 86 5.85 5.40 7.01
C LEU A 86 5.05 4.64 5.95
N GLU A 87 5.75 3.91 5.08
CA GLU A 87 5.16 3.09 4.01
C GLU A 87 4.20 2.04 4.55
N MET A 88 4.59 1.35 5.63
CA MET A 88 3.75 0.38 6.30
C MET A 88 2.50 1.04 6.92
N ILE A 89 2.64 2.19 7.58
CA ILE A 89 1.51 2.85 8.26
C ILE A 89 0.46 3.32 7.25
N TYR A 90 0.85 4.07 6.22
CA TYR A 90 -0.15 4.56 5.26
C TYR A 90 -0.77 3.41 4.46
N SER A 91 0.02 2.37 4.13
CA SER A 91 -0.49 1.21 3.38
C SER A 91 -1.50 0.43 4.21
N PHE A 92 -1.25 0.24 5.50
CA PHE A 92 -2.22 -0.37 6.41
C PHE A 92 -3.52 0.43 6.48
N VAL A 93 -3.44 1.74 6.73
CA VAL A 93 -4.61 2.62 6.83
C VAL A 93 -5.41 2.62 5.53
N LEU A 94 -4.75 2.79 4.38
CA LEU A 94 -5.42 2.76 3.09
C LEU A 94 -6.00 1.38 2.75
N SER A 95 -5.35 0.28 3.14
CA SER A 95 -5.92 -1.06 2.96
C SER A 95 -7.26 -1.21 3.67
N VAL A 96 -7.33 -0.80 4.94
CA VAL A 96 -8.56 -0.86 5.75
C VAL A 96 -9.63 0.07 5.17
N LEU A 97 -9.26 1.30 4.82
CA LEU A 97 -10.21 2.27 4.22
C LEU A 97 -10.75 1.78 2.87
N ASN A 98 -9.93 1.14 2.03
CA ASN A 98 -10.38 0.54 0.77
C ASN A 98 -11.32 -0.65 1.00
N ALA A 99 -11.07 -1.49 2.02
CA ALA A 99 -11.98 -2.57 2.38
C ALA A 99 -13.34 -2.07 2.89
N LEU A 100 -13.35 -1.02 3.73
CA LEU A 100 -14.58 -0.35 4.15
C LEU A 100 -15.30 0.32 2.98
N SER A 101 -14.55 0.93 2.06
CA SER A 101 -15.12 1.55 0.86
C SER A 101 -15.71 0.52 -0.09
N MET A 102 -15.11 -0.67 -0.20
CA MET A 102 -15.67 -1.79 -0.96
C MET A 102 -17.03 -2.20 -0.40
N TRP A 103 -17.12 -2.34 0.93
CA TRP A 103 -18.38 -2.66 1.61
C TRP A 103 -19.45 -1.62 1.31
N LEU A 104 -19.10 -0.34 1.39
CA LEU A 104 -20.02 0.75 1.06
C LEU A 104 -20.41 0.76 -0.43
N ALA A 105 -19.47 0.50 -1.34
CA ALA A 105 -19.73 0.45 -2.79
C ALA A 105 -20.79 -0.61 -3.13
N PHE A 106 -20.68 -1.82 -2.58
CA PHE A 106 -21.73 -2.84 -2.74
C PHE A 106 -23.04 -2.45 -2.05
N GLY A 107 -22.97 -1.79 -0.89
CA GLY A 107 -24.15 -1.24 -0.21
C GLY A 107 -24.91 -0.20 -1.04
N PHE A 108 -24.23 0.57 -1.90
CA PHE A 108 -24.87 1.55 -2.77
C PHE A 108 -25.61 0.92 -3.95
N VAL A 109 -25.25 -0.29 -4.40
CA VAL A 109 -25.94 -0.98 -5.49
C VAL A 109 -27.44 -1.14 -5.20
N GLY A 110 -27.79 -1.45 -3.94
CA GLY A 110 -29.20 -1.57 -3.52
C GLY A 110 -29.94 -0.25 -3.33
N ARG A 111 -29.26 0.90 -3.49
CA ARG A 111 -29.85 2.25 -3.38
C ARG A 111 -29.96 2.96 -4.73
N VAL A 112 -29.47 2.34 -5.80
CA VAL A 112 -29.63 2.88 -7.16
C VAL A 112 -31.09 2.71 -7.59
N HIS A 113 -31.68 3.75 -8.17
CA HIS A 113 -33.06 3.70 -8.64
C HIS A 113 -33.21 2.66 -9.75
N GLU A 114 -34.39 2.04 -9.85
CA GLU A 114 -34.69 1.07 -10.90
C GLU A 114 -34.54 1.72 -12.28
N GLY A 115 -33.56 1.25 -13.06
CA GLY A 115 -33.25 1.77 -14.41
C GLY A 115 -31.92 2.51 -14.54
N ASP A 116 -31.27 2.85 -13.43
CA ASP A 116 -29.97 3.55 -13.43
C ASP A 116 -28.76 2.60 -13.47
N TYR A 117 -27.63 3.10 -13.98
CA TYR A 117 -26.40 2.33 -14.16
C TYR A 117 -25.68 2.03 -12.82
N TYR A 118 -25.98 0.88 -12.22
CA TYR A 118 -25.32 0.39 -11.00
C TYR A 118 -23.96 -0.31 -11.24
N GLY A 119 -23.64 -0.64 -12.50
CA GLY A 119 -22.44 -1.40 -12.86
C GLY A 119 -21.13 -0.75 -12.41
N GLY A 120 -21.08 0.59 -12.35
CA GLY A 120 -19.91 1.33 -11.86
C GLY A 120 -19.58 1.05 -10.38
N TYR A 121 -20.60 0.91 -9.52
CA TYR A 121 -20.40 0.56 -8.11
C TYR A 121 -19.91 -0.88 -7.92
N VAL A 122 -20.40 -1.82 -8.74
CA VAL A 122 -19.94 -3.21 -8.73
C VAL A 122 -18.48 -3.31 -9.17
N ALA A 123 -18.13 -2.67 -10.28
CA ALA A 123 -16.75 -2.62 -10.77
C ALA A 123 -15.83 -1.93 -9.76
N ALA A 124 -16.25 -0.78 -9.21
CA ALA A 124 -15.50 -0.09 -8.16
C ALA A 124 -15.29 -0.98 -6.92
N GLY A 125 -16.31 -1.72 -6.49
CA GLY A 125 -16.19 -2.69 -5.40
C GLY A 125 -15.10 -3.73 -5.65
N ILE A 126 -15.07 -4.33 -6.84
CA ILE A 126 -14.04 -5.32 -7.22
C ILE A 126 -12.64 -4.69 -7.23
N PHE A 127 -12.48 -3.53 -7.85
CA PHE A 127 -11.18 -2.86 -7.91
C PHE A 127 -10.73 -2.33 -6.53
N LEU A 128 -11.65 -2.05 -5.60
CA LEU A 128 -11.33 -1.69 -4.22
C LEU A 128 -10.78 -2.88 -3.43
N ILE A 129 -11.23 -4.11 -3.72
CA ILE A 129 -10.62 -5.34 -3.19
C ILE A 129 -9.18 -5.44 -3.67
N ILE A 130 -8.96 -5.27 -4.97
CA ILE A 130 -7.62 -5.31 -5.55
C ILE A 130 -6.75 -4.21 -4.93
N GLN A 131 -7.27 -3.00 -4.78
CA GLN A 131 -6.55 -1.89 -4.17
C GLN A 131 -6.17 -2.18 -2.72
N SER A 132 -7.09 -2.77 -1.95
CA SER A 132 -6.82 -3.20 -0.57
C SER A 132 -5.69 -4.23 -0.54
N ILE A 133 -5.71 -5.25 -1.41
CA ILE A 133 -4.64 -6.25 -1.50
C ILE A 133 -3.31 -5.61 -1.89
N LEU A 134 -3.30 -4.70 -2.86
CA LEU A 134 -2.10 -4.01 -3.32
C LEU A 134 -1.45 -3.15 -2.22
N TYR A 135 -2.20 -2.66 -1.25
CA TYR A 135 -1.66 -2.00 -0.06
C TYR A 135 -1.31 -2.99 1.07
N LEU A 136 -2.08 -4.06 1.22
CA LEU A 136 -1.86 -5.07 2.27
C LEU A 136 -0.55 -5.85 2.05
N VAL A 137 -0.23 -6.22 0.82
CA VAL A 137 0.97 -7.01 0.51
C VAL A 137 2.26 -6.28 0.93
N PRO A 138 2.53 -5.02 0.51
CA PRO A 138 3.68 -4.27 1.01
C PRO A 138 3.70 -4.11 2.53
N THR A 139 2.53 -3.93 3.16
CA THR A 139 2.41 -3.85 4.62
C THR A 139 2.94 -5.11 5.30
N ILE A 140 2.53 -6.29 4.83
CA ILE A 140 2.97 -7.59 5.38
C ILE A 140 4.47 -7.81 5.11
N LEU A 141 4.94 -7.50 3.91
CA LEU A 141 6.36 -7.69 3.54
C LEU A 141 7.28 -6.81 4.40
N ILE A 142 6.92 -5.54 4.58
CA ILE A 142 7.69 -4.61 5.41
C ILE A 142 7.63 -5.01 6.89
N TYR A 143 6.44 -5.39 7.38
CA TYR A 143 6.29 -5.87 8.75
C TYR A 143 7.19 -7.07 9.04
N ASN A 144 7.20 -8.06 8.15
CA ASN A 144 8.06 -9.24 8.27
C ASN A 144 9.55 -8.86 8.25
N LYS A 145 9.96 -7.95 7.35
CA LYS A 145 11.33 -7.43 7.28
C LYS A 145 11.75 -6.80 8.61
N ILE A 146 10.91 -5.95 9.20
CA ILE A 146 11.18 -5.28 10.49
C ILE A 146 11.27 -6.29 11.65
N GLN A 147 10.40 -7.30 11.68
CA GLN A 147 10.42 -8.33 12.71
C GLN A 147 11.67 -9.21 12.64
N VAL A 148 12.08 -9.60 11.43
CA VAL A 148 13.31 -10.38 11.22
C VAL A 148 14.54 -9.59 11.65
N ASN A 149 14.64 -8.31 11.27
CA ASN A 149 15.74 -7.45 11.68
C ASN A 149 15.83 -7.31 13.21
N ARG A 150 14.70 -7.07 13.89
CA ARG A 150 14.67 -6.99 15.37
C ARG A 150 15.07 -8.30 16.05
N ARG A 151 14.67 -9.44 15.49
CA ARG A 151 15.09 -10.76 16.02
C ARG A 151 16.59 -10.99 15.83
N SER A 152 17.18 -10.54 14.73
CA SER A 152 18.62 -10.62 14.49
C SER A 152 19.41 -9.80 15.51
N GLU A 153 18.97 -8.56 15.78
CA GLU A 153 19.62 -7.66 16.73
C GLU A 153 19.59 -8.19 18.18
N TYR A 154 18.47 -8.82 18.58
CA TYR A 154 18.35 -9.44 19.91
C TYR A 154 19.18 -10.73 20.08
N ASN A 155 19.39 -11.47 18.98
CA ASN A 155 20.14 -12.73 19.00
C ASN A 155 21.65 -12.55 18.81
N ASP A 156 22.14 -11.31 18.65
CA ASP A 156 23.57 -11.04 18.54
C ASP A 156 24.20 -11.12 19.95
N PRO A 157 25.03 -12.14 20.28
CA PRO A 157 25.47 -12.38 21.65
C PRO A 157 26.56 -11.41 22.14
N ASN A 158 26.83 -10.33 21.41
CA ASN A 158 28.00 -9.50 21.64
C ASN A 158 27.64 -8.16 22.32
N PRO A 159 27.75 -8.06 23.66
CA PRO A 159 27.45 -6.83 24.40
C PRO A 159 28.43 -5.66 24.16
N TYR A 160 29.33 -5.76 23.18
CA TYR A 160 30.37 -4.76 22.90
C TYR A 160 30.35 -4.16 21.48
N ALA A 161 29.31 -4.43 20.67
CA ALA A 161 29.24 -3.89 19.31
C ALA A 161 28.90 -2.38 19.22
N GLU A 162 28.52 -1.73 20.33
CA GLU A 162 28.25 -0.27 20.38
C GLU A 162 29.52 0.62 20.53
N GLY A 163 30.73 0.04 20.58
CA GLY A 163 31.97 0.81 20.84
C GLY A 163 32.83 1.17 19.63
N GLY A 164 32.40 0.89 18.40
CA GLY A 164 33.24 0.98 17.20
C GLY A 164 33.38 2.37 16.56
N TYR A 165 33.53 3.45 17.33
CA TYR A 165 33.98 4.72 16.75
C TYR A 165 35.47 4.62 16.41
N GLN A 166 35.73 4.45 15.12
CA GLN A 166 36.87 4.93 14.34
C GLN A 166 38.10 5.42 15.14
N THR A 167 39.15 4.61 15.18
CA THR A 167 40.53 5.10 15.28
C THR A 167 41.36 4.57 14.11
N ALA A 168 41.61 5.45 13.14
CA ALA A 168 42.87 5.60 12.41
C ALA A 168 42.80 6.89 11.59
#